data_AF-A0AAU6YU52-F1
#
_entry.id   AF-A0AAU6YU52-F1
#
_cell.length_a   1.000
_cell.length_b   1.000
_cell.length_c   1.000
_cell.angle_alpha   90.00
_cell.angle_beta   90.00
_cell.angle_gamma   90.00
#
_symmetry.space_group_name_H-M   'P 1'
#
loop_
_entity.id
_entity.type
_entity.pdbx_description
1 polymer ?
#
loop_
_entity_poly.entity_id
_entity_poly.type
_entity_poly.pdbx_seq_one_letter_code
_entity_poly.pdbx_strand_id
1 'polypeptide(L)'
;MKVSWNNDKSGRAGLKAHDLEYLDTHPVVSEFWMDASPAKNWADRAAVAAILVFGSHMGGRFNAPFAMSSKVAAAISLFSSNGPIVPTNVTSGAGTLTWPGGLELALEQDAPLGLDRINKLDGTRRIGLNVVRSDLVTGRLFSFDQLTLSSNAWLHAQQRSVGERMYPFMAVAVLFAADLQISTIICRADDEVPDRQLAALGNLLGSVGLGLEIDRSSDSSAISPRG
;
A
#
# COMPACT_ATOMS: atom_id res chain seq x y z
N MET A 1 -12.05 11.88 9.81
CA MET A 1 -10.66 11.55 10.20
C MET A 1 -9.65 12.42 9.48
N LYS A 2 -8.65 12.94 10.19
CA LYS A 2 -7.49 13.61 9.61
C LYS A 2 -6.24 12.74 9.71
N VAL A 3 -5.46 12.71 8.64
CA VAL A 3 -4.19 11.98 8.60
C VAL A 3 -3.07 12.96 8.26
N SER A 4 -1.98 12.92 9.00
CA SER A 4 -0.77 13.71 8.71
C SER A 4 0.39 12.81 8.33
N TRP A 5 1.29 13.32 7.50
CA TRP A 5 2.60 12.73 7.28
C TRP A 5 3.53 13.10 8.43
N ASN A 6 4.32 12.13 8.93
CA ASN A 6 5.31 12.37 9.97
C ASN A 6 6.66 11.77 9.56
N ASN A 7 7.73 12.51 9.81
CA ASN A 7 9.11 12.06 9.67
C ASN A 7 9.79 12.22 11.02
N ASP A 8 10.38 11.15 11.53
CA ASP A 8 11.16 11.23 12.76
C ASP A 8 12.64 11.50 12.50
N LYS A 9 13.38 11.85 13.55
CA LYS A 9 14.81 12.13 13.47
C LYS A 9 15.67 10.89 13.20
N SER A 10 15.11 9.69 13.36
CA SER A 10 15.79 8.43 13.10
C SER A 10 15.70 8.00 11.62
N GLY A 11 15.01 8.78 10.79
CA GLY A 11 14.83 8.51 9.37
C GLY A 11 13.58 7.67 9.05
N ARG A 12 12.76 7.37 10.06
CA ARG A 12 11.47 6.71 9.87
C ARG A 12 10.46 7.72 9.36
N ALA A 13 9.56 7.24 8.51
CA ALA A 13 8.49 8.03 7.96
C ALA A 13 7.17 7.28 8.06
N GLY A 14 6.08 8.02 8.08
CA GLY A 14 4.81 7.43 8.38
C GLY A 14 3.60 8.34 8.24
N LEU A 15 2.45 7.74 8.54
CA LEU A 15 1.15 8.37 8.58
C LEU A 15 0.62 8.31 10.01
N LYS A 16 -0.04 9.38 10.45
CA LYS A 16 -0.66 9.44 11.77
C LYS A 16 -2.11 9.90 11.66
N ALA A 17 -3.03 9.02 12.04
CA ALA A 17 -4.44 9.34 12.21
C ALA A 17 -4.65 10.15 13.50
N HIS A 18 -5.38 11.26 13.39
CA HIS A 18 -5.78 12.13 14.49
C HIS A 18 -7.09 12.85 14.12
N ASP A 19 -7.61 13.68 15.03
CA ASP A 19 -8.85 14.45 14.85
C ASP A 19 -10.00 13.58 14.30
N LEU A 20 -10.36 12.54 15.07
CA LEU A 20 -11.44 11.62 14.72
C LEU A 20 -12.78 12.35 14.79
N GLU A 21 -13.58 12.22 13.74
CA GLU A 21 -14.95 12.72 13.67
C GLU A 21 -15.90 11.77 14.40
N TYR A 22 -17.11 12.25 14.70
CA TYR A 22 -18.12 11.50 15.44
C TYR A 22 -18.48 10.13 14.84
N LEU A 23 -18.37 9.99 13.51
CA LEU A 23 -18.67 8.74 12.79
C LEU A 23 -17.42 7.87 12.56
N ASP A 24 -16.23 8.34 12.91
CA ASP A 24 -15.01 7.54 12.81
C ASP A 24 -14.92 6.54 13.97
N THR A 25 -14.34 5.38 13.69
CA THR A 25 -13.91 4.46 14.75
C THR A 25 -12.45 4.69 15.10
N HIS A 26 -12.07 4.40 16.34
CA HIS A 26 -10.68 4.52 16.76
C HIS A 26 -9.86 3.32 16.24
N PRO A 27 -8.81 3.53 15.43
CA PRO A 27 -7.88 2.44 15.12
C PRO A 27 -7.12 2.06 16.41
N VAL A 28 -6.79 0.77 16.57
CA VAL A 28 -5.99 0.32 17.73
C VAL A 28 -4.59 0.94 17.68
N VAL A 29 -4.07 1.14 16.47
CA VAL A 29 -2.80 1.82 16.23
C VAL A 29 -3.06 3.04 15.36
N SER A 30 -2.88 4.24 15.91
CA SER A 30 -3.07 5.50 15.17
C SER A 30 -1.90 5.88 14.28
N GLU A 31 -0.77 5.19 14.40
CA GLU A 31 0.46 5.50 13.67
C GLU A 31 0.87 4.34 12.75
N PHE A 32 1.20 4.67 11.52
CA PHE A 32 1.74 3.76 10.52
C PHE A 32 3.14 4.21 10.18
N TRP A 33 4.12 3.36 10.46
CA TRP A 33 5.54 3.68 10.39
C TRP A 33 6.27 2.74 9.46
N MET A 34 7.28 3.30 8.79
CA MET A 34 8.22 2.60 7.94
C MET A 34 9.62 3.08 8.29
N ASP A 35 10.61 2.19 8.27
CA ASP A 35 11.99 2.53 8.64
C ASP A 35 12.77 3.27 7.53
N ALA A 36 12.04 3.79 6.55
CA ALA A 36 12.58 4.66 5.52
C ALA A 36 11.50 5.63 5.02
N SER A 37 11.93 6.83 4.69
CA SER A 37 11.12 7.77 3.90
C SER A 37 11.24 7.47 2.41
N PRO A 38 10.13 7.50 1.66
CA PRO A 38 10.19 7.72 0.23
C PRO A 38 10.95 9.02 -0.07
N ALA A 39 11.65 9.06 -1.21
CA ALA A 39 12.39 10.23 -1.66
C ALA A 39 11.45 11.37 -2.06
N LYS A 40 10.26 11.04 -2.59
CA LYS A 40 9.22 12.01 -2.94
C LYS A 40 7.89 11.67 -2.29
N ASN A 41 7.37 12.61 -1.50
CA ASN A 41 6.04 12.52 -0.92
C ASN A 41 4.99 13.00 -1.92
N TRP A 42 4.55 12.10 -2.79
CA TRP A 42 3.47 12.38 -3.73
C TRP A 42 2.13 12.46 -2.99
N ALA A 43 1.50 13.62 -3.01
CA ALA A 43 0.26 13.89 -2.27
C ALA A 43 -0.84 12.85 -2.52
N ASP A 44 -1.07 12.54 -3.81
CA ASP A 44 -2.06 11.57 -4.26
C ASP A 44 -1.77 10.14 -3.75
N ARG A 45 -0.50 9.72 -3.79
CA ARG A 45 -0.09 8.40 -3.28
C ARG A 45 -0.16 8.32 -1.77
N ALA A 46 0.17 9.40 -1.07
CA ALA A 46 0.02 9.50 0.37
C ALA A 46 -1.46 9.44 0.79
N ALA A 47 -2.37 10.05 0.02
CA ALA A 47 -3.82 9.96 0.25
C ALA A 47 -4.33 8.52 0.04
N VAL A 48 -3.94 7.85 -1.05
CA VAL A 48 -4.28 6.45 -1.29
C VAL A 48 -3.73 5.54 -0.19
N ALA A 49 -2.45 5.71 0.19
CA ALA A 49 -1.84 4.96 1.28
C ALA A 49 -2.58 5.16 2.62
N ALA A 50 -3.00 6.39 2.93
CA ALA A 50 -3.79 6.67 4.12
C ALA A 50 -5.15 5.94 4.14
N ILE A 51 -5.81 5.81 2.98
CA ILE A 51 -7.06 5.05 2.86
C ILE A 51 -6.80 3.54 2.96
N LEU A 52 -5.73 3.03 2.36
CA LEU A 52 -5.34 1.64 2.48
C LEU A 52 -4.97 1.24 3.92
N VAL A 53 -4.44 2.17 4.72
CA VAL A 53 -4.11 1.92 6.14
C VAL A 53 -5.33 2.12 7.03
N PHE A 54 -5.96 3.30 7.00
CA PHE A 54 -6.96 3.71 7.98
C PHE A 54 -8.40 3.72 7.47
N GLY A 55 -8.64 3.46 6.18
CA GLY A 55 -9.96 3.61 5.56
C GLY A 55 -11.08 2.79 6.20
N SER A 56 -10.75 1.61 6.77
CA SER A 56 -11.71 0.79 7.53
C SER A 56 -12.26 1.50 8.77
N HIS A 57 -11.56 2.53 9.27
CA HIS A 57 -11.92 3.28 10.46
C HIS A 57 -12.59 4.63 10.17
N MET A 58 -12.64 5.04 8.90
CA MET A 58 -13.17 6.34 8.52
C MET A 58 -14.68 6.27 8.31
N GLY A 59 -15.40 7.21 8.93
CA GLY A 59 -16.82 7.44 8.72
C GLY A 59 -17.06 8.92 8.50
N GLY A 60 -17.45 9.32 7.30
CA GLY A 60 -17.71 10.73 6.97
C GLY A 60 -16.52 11.39 6.26
N ARG A 61 -15.88 12.39 6.86
CA ARG A 61 -14.90 13.20 6.13
C ARG A 61 -13.49 12.65 6.26
N PHE A 62 -12.75 12.71 5.17
CA PHE A 62 -11.33 12.38 5.13
C PHE A 62 -10.50 13.62 4.82
N ASN A 63 -9.52 13.92 5.67
CA ASN A 63 -8.53 14.95 5.41
C ASN A 63 -7.16 14.29 5.24
N ALA A 64 -6.67 14.27 3.99
CA ALA A 64 -5.43 13.63 3.62
C ALA A 64 -4.20 14.40 4.11
N PRO A 65 -3.03 13.74 4.20
CA PRO A 65 -1.77 14.38 4.62
C PRO A 65 -1.38 15.62 3.82
N PHE A 66 -1.74 15.63 2.53
CA PHE A 66 -1.48 16.70 1.57
C PHE A 66 -2.72 16.91 0.70
N ALA A 67 -2.81 18.05 0.02
CA ALA A 67 -3.91 18.31 -0.91
C ALA A 67 -3.86 17.33 -2.09
N MET A 68 -4.94 16.56 -2.28
CA MET A 68 -5.04 15.52 -3.30
C MET A 68 -5.77 16.02 -4.55
N SER A 69 -5.59 15.34 -5.67
CA SER A 69 -6.32 15.63 -6.91
C SER A 69 -7.78 15.19 -6.83
N SER A 70 -8.65 15.83 -7.62
CA SER A 70 -10.08 15.49 -7.70
C SER A 70 -10.31 14.05 -8.17
N LYS A 71 -9.44 13.53 -9.04
CA LYS A 71 -9.48 12.14 -9.52
C LYS A 71 -9.28 11.15 -8.37
N VAL A 72 -8.28 11.39 -7.52
CA VAL A 72 -8.00 10.55 -6.35
C VAL A 72 -9.12 10.67 -5.32
N ALA A 73 -9.61 11.89 -5.06
CA ALA A 73 -10.74 12.10 -4.17
C ALA A 73 -11.98 11.30 -4.58
N ALA A 74 -12.34 11.33 -5.87
CA ALA A 74 -13.46 10.55 -6.39
C ALA A 74 -13.24 9.04 -6.24
N ALA A 75 -12.04 8.55 -6.52
CA ALA A 75 -11.69 7.13 -6.36
C ALA A 75 -11.79 6.68 -4.89
N ILE A 76 -11.34 7.52 -3.95
CA ILE A 76 -11.43 7.26 -2.50
C ILE A 76 -12.89 7.18 -2.05
N SER A 77 -13.74 8.10 -2.49
CA SER A 77 -15.17 8.08 -2.16
C SER A 77 -15.87 6.81 -2.64
N LEU A 78 -15.46 6.26 -3.80
CA LEU A 78 -16.01 5.01 -4.35
C LEU A 78 -15.44 3.75 -3.70
N PHE A 79 -14.23 3.82 -3.16
CA PHE A 79 -13.53 2.66 -2.58
C PHE A 79 -14.06 2.26 -1.20
N SER A 80 -14.67 3.19 -0.45
CA SER A 80 -15.02 2.96 0.94
C SER A 80 -16.00 1.78 1.14
N SER A 81 -15.61 0.83 2.01
CA SER A 81 -16.43 -0.30 2.42
C SER A 81 -17.43 0.04 3.53
N ASN A 82 -17.16 1.07 4.35
CA ASN A 82 -17.90 1.38 5.58
C ASN A 82 -18.80 2.64 5.48
N GLY A 83 -19.23 2.99 4.26
CA GLY A 83 -20.08 4.14 3.99
C GLY A 83 -19.35 5.26 3.24
N PRO A 84 -20.05 6.32 2.78
CA PRO A 84 -19.44 7.33 1.93
C PRO A 84 -18.35 8.11 2.69
N ILE A 85 -17.11 7.99 2.20
CA ILE A 85 -16.01 8.86 2.63
C ILE A 85 -16.02 10.10 1.75
N VAL A 86 -15.95 11.28 2.36
CA VAL A 86 -15.90 12.59 1.69
C VAL A 86 -14.53 13.22 1.90
N PRO A 87 -13.61 13.11 0.91
CA PRO A 87 -12.33 13.81 0.97
C PRO A 87 -12.53 15.33 0.97
N THR A 88 -11.81 16.05 1.84
CA THR A 88 -11.99 17.49 2.08
C THR A 88 -10.82 18.35 1.62
N ASN A 89 -9.62 17.80 1.53
CA ASN A 89 -8.40 18.50 1.10
C ASN A 89 -8.11 18.24 -0.38
N VAL A 90 -8.96 18.77 -1.26
CA VAL A 90 -8.91 18.55 -2.71
C VAL A 90 -8.46 19.82 -3.42
N THR A 91 -7.49 19.70 -4.33
CA THR A 91 -7.02 20.81 -5.16
C THR A 91 -7.17 20.47 -6.65
N SER A 92 -7.58 21.47 -7.42
CA SER A 92 -7.73 21.38 -8.89
C SER A 92 -6.39 21.43 -9.63
N GLY A 93 -5.28 21.72 -8.93
CA GLY A 93 -3.94 21.86 -9.51
C GLY A 93 -2.92 20.80 -9.06
N ALA A 94 -3.30 19.81 -8.26
CA ALA A 94 -2.42 18.68 -7.98
C ALA A 94 -2.24 17.90 -9.27
N GLY A 95 -1.06 18.02 -9.89
CA GLY A 95 -0.73 17.30 -11.10
C GLY A 95 -0.98 15.81 -10.88
N THR A 96 -1.95 15.26 -11.59
CA THR A 96 -2.15 13.81 -11.64
C THR A 96 -0.82 13.22 -12.09
N LEU A 97 -0.21 12.37 -11.26
CA LEU A 97 1.03 11.72 -11.61
C LEU A 97 0.75 10.77 -12.79
N THR A 98 0.96 11.23 -14.01
CA THR A 98 1.02 10.38 -15.20
C THR A 98 2.46 9.92 -15.35
N TRP A 99 2.89 8.97 -14.51
CA TRP A 99 4.19 8.33 -14.67
C TRP A 99 4.02 7.02 -15.44
N PRO A 100 4.58 6.88 -16.65
CA PRO A 100 4.62 5.63 -17.37
C PRO A 100 5.80 4.80 -16.85
N GLY A 101 5.71 4.37 -15.58
CA GLY A 101 6.65 3.37 -15.08
C GLY A 101 6.62 2.14 -15.97
N GLY A 102 7.74 1.43 -16.09
CA GLY A 102 7.84 0.21 -16.89
C GLY A 102 8.05 -1.05 -16.07
N LEU A 103 8.22 -0.90 -14.75
CA LEU A 103 8.62 -1.98 -13.85
C LEU A 103 7.42 -2.49 -13.06
N GLU A 104 7.44 -3.79 -12.78
CA GLU A 104 6.46 -4.44 -11.92
C GLU A 104 7.04 -4.62 -10.52
N LEU A 105 6.20 -4.54 -9.49
CA LEU A 105 6.59 -4.72 -8.09
C LEU A 105 5.97 -5.98 -7.52
N ALA A 106 6.77 -7.00 -7.24
CA ALA A 106 6.32 -8.17 -6.50
C ALA A 106 6.28 -7.84 -5.00
N LEU A 107 5.10 -7.76 -4.41
CA LEU A 107 4.91 -7.50 -2.99
C LEU A 107 4.89 -8.81 -2.19
N GLU A 108 5.76 -8.91 -1.19
CA GLU A 108 5.83 -10.01 -0.23
C GLU A 108 5.77 -9.50 1.22
N GLN A 109 5.32 -10.39 2.11
CA GLN A 109 5.15 -10.12 3.54
C GLN A 109 5.92 -11.15 4.35
N ASP A 110 6.84 -10.71 5.21
CA ASP A 110 7.60 -11.57 6.14
C ASP A 110 8.30 -12.79 5.50
N ALA A 111 8.55 -12.75 4.20
CA ALA A 111 9.11 -13.88 3.45
C ALA A 111 10.23 -13.40 2.52
N PRO A 112 11.33 -14.15 2.40
CA PRO A 112 12.28 -13.90 1.33
C PRO A 112 11.58 -14.09 -0.02
N LEU A 113 11.70 -13.10 -0.90
CA LEU A 113 11.22 -13.22 -2.28
C LEU A 113 11.98 -14.35 -2.97
N GLY A 114 11.25 -15.35 -3.47
CA GLY A 114 11.83 -16.36 -4.35
C GLY A 114 12.34 -15.71 -5.64
N LEU A 115 13.50 -16.17 -6.14
CA LEU A 115 14.13 -15.65 -7.36
C LEU A 115 13.16 -15.66 -8.57
N ASP A 116 12.26 -16.65 -8.61
CA ASP A 116 11.26 -16.83 -9.67
C ASP A 116 10.23 -15.68 -9.75
N ARG A 117 10.02 -14.92 -8.66
CA ARG A 117 9.10 -13.77 -8.65
C ARG A 117 9.76 -12.47 -9.07
N ILE A 118 11.07 -12.37 -8.97
CA ILE A 118 11.83 -11.15 -9.29
C ILE A 118 12.35 -11.19 -10.73
N ASN A 119 12.79 -12.36 -11.21
CA ASN A 119 13.33 -12.51 -12.56
C ASN A 119 12.48 -13.48 -13.37
N LYS A 120 11.50 -12.95 -14.11
CA LYS A 120 10.82 -13.75 -15.15
C LYS A 120 11.63 -13.74 -16.44
N LEU A 121 11.63 -14.88 -17.12
CA LEU A 121 12.19 -15.07 -18.46
C LEU A 121 11.46 -14.26 -19.55
N ASP A 122 10.31 -13.64 -19.22
CA ASP A 122 9.49 -12.86 -20.16
C ASP A 122 10.07 -11.46 -20.49
N GLY A 123 11.18 -11.07 -19.85
CA GLY A 123 11.87 -9.82 -20.11
C GLY A 123 11.30 -8.61 -19.38
N THR A 124 10.23 -8.77 -18.58
CA THR A 124 9.70 -7.69 -17.74
C THR A 124 10.52 -7.62 -16.46
N ARG A 125 11.24 -6.52 -16.25
CA ARG A 125 12.06 -6.35 -15.05
C ARG A 125 11.14 -6.11 -13.85
N ARG A 126 11.15 -7.04 -12.89
CA ARG A 126 10.44 -6.89 -11.62
C ARG A 126 11.40 -6.45 -10.54
N ILE A 127 10.86 -5.68 -9.59
CA ILE A 127 11.52 -5.37 -8.33
C ILE A 127 10.71 -6.05 -7.25
N GLY A 128 11.37 -6.74 -6.34
CA GLY A 128 10.74 -7.28 -5.15
C GLY A 128 10.65 -6.24 -4.05
N LEU A 129 9.48 -6.11 -3.41
CA LEU A 129 9.33 -5.39 -2.15
C LEU A 129 8.91 -6.38 -1.06
N ASN A 130 9.82 -6.65 -0.13
CA ASN A 130 9.50 -7.42 1.07
C ASN A 130 9.25 -6.48 2.24
N VAL A 131 8.02 -6.46 2.74
CA VAL A 131 7.66 -5.71 3.94
C VAL A 131 7.74 -6.66 5.13
N VAL A 132 8.67 -6.40 6.04
CA VAL A 132 8.92 -7.22 7.22
C VAL A 132 8.43 -6.54 8.49
N ARG A 133 8.06 -7.34 9.48
CA ARG A 133 7.59 -6.82 10.76
C ARG A 133 8.64 -6.03 11.52
N SER A 134 8.22 -4.88 12.03
CA SER A 134 9.05 -3.97 12.81
C SER A 134 9.44 -4.44 14.21
N ASP A 135 8.86 -5.53 14.72
CA ASP A 135 9.28 -6.16 15.97
C ASP A 135 10.40 -7.20 15.77
N LEU A 136 10.63 -7.65 14.54
CA LEU A 136 11.65 -8.65 14.20
C LEU A 136 12.88 -8.04 13.54
N VAL A 137 12.68 -7.04 12.69
CA VAL A 137 13.74 -6.41 11.88
C VAL A 137 13.59 -4.90 11.94
N THR A 138 14.71 -4.18 11.89
CA THR A 138 14.74 -2.71 11.84
C THR A 138 15.58 -2.26 10.66
N GLY A 139 15.16 -1.17 10.02
CA GLY A 139 15.84 -0.55 8.90
C GLY A 139 15.31 -0.96 7.53
N ARG A 140 16.10 -0.64 6.50
CA ARG A 140 15.87 -1.04 5.12
C ARG A 140 17.12 -1.65 4.52
N LEU A 141 16.93 -2.60 3.62
CA LEU A 141 17.98 -3.19 2.81
C LEU A 141 17.59 -3.07 1.34
N PHE A 142 18.43 -2.40 0.55
CA PHE A 142 18.26 -2.32 -0.89
C PHE A 142 19.31 -3.19 -1.57
N SER A 143 18.85 -4.21 -2.29
CA SER A 143 19.63 -5.08 -3.16
C SER A 143 19.44 -4.64 -4.62
N PHE A 144 20.03 -5.35 -5.59
CA PHE A 144 19.94 -4.98 -7.01
C PHE A 144 18.52 -4.97 -7.58
N ASP A 145 17.67 -5.88 -7.10
CA ASP A 145 16.32 -6.15 -7.59
C ASP A 145 15.30 -6.30 -6.46
N GLN A 146 15.68 -5.96 -5.22
CA GLN A 146 14.81 -6.10 -4.05
C GLN A 146 15.00 -4.95 -3.05
N LEU A 147 13.88 -4.44 -2.52
CA LEU A 147 13.81 -3.60 -1.34
C LEU A 147 13.19 -4.42 -0.20
N THR A 148 13.91 -4.59 0.90
CA THR A 148 13.33 -5.09 2.16
C THR A 148 13.19 -3.92 3.12
N LEU A 149 12.00 -3.74 3.67
CA LEU A 149 11.68 -2.60 4.53
C LEU A 149 10.90 -3.05 5.76
N SER A 150 11.37 -2.61 6.93
CA SER A 150 10.64 -2.79 8.16
C SER A 150 9.48 -1.80 8.28
N SER A 151 8.29 -2.31 8.64
CA SER A 151 7.10 -1.51 8.87
C SER A 151 6.19 -2.14 9.92
N ASN A 152 5.37 -1.32 10.59
CA ASN A 152 4.31 -1.81 11.46
C ASN A 152 3.00 -2.14 10.71
N ALA A 153 3.04 -2.28 9.37
CA ALA A 153 1.90 -2.65 8.53
C ALA A 153 1.16 -3.91 9.02
N TRP A 154 1.88 -4.87 9.61
CA TRP A 154 1.33 -6.07 10.20
C TRP A 154 0.34 -5.81 11.36
N LEU A 155 0.55 -4.77 12.17
CA LEU A 155 -0.39 -4.40 13.24
C LEU A 155 -1.72 -3.91 12.68
N HIS A 156 -1.68 -3.21 11.55
CA HIS A 156 -2.86 -2.73 10.84
C HIS A 156 -3.57 -3.86 10.11
N ALA A 157 -2.82 -4.82 9.56
CA ALA A 157 -3.38 -5.98 8.89
C ALA A 157 -4.20 -6.87 9.85
N GLN A 158 -3.74 -7.05 11.09
CA GLN A 158 -4.45 -7.84 12.10
C GLN A 158 -5.84 -7.30 12.48
N GLN A 159 -6.09 -6.01 12.27
CA GLN A 159 -7.36 -5.35 12.59
C GLN A 159 -8.37 -5.43 11.44
N ARG A 160 -7.97 -5.97 10.28
CA ARG A 160 -8.77 -6.01 9.06
C ARG A 160 -9.39 -7.37 8.83
N SER A 161 -10.49 -7.37 8.07
CA SER A 161 -11.07 -8.60 7.51
C SER A 161 -10.04 -9.29 6.62
N VAL A 162 -10.17 -10.62 6.44
CA VAL A 162 -9.13 -11.41 5.75
C VAL A 162 -8.81 -10.85 4.36
N GLY A 163 -9.83 -10.51 3.57
CA GLY A 163 -9.66 -9.93 2.24
C GLY A 163 -9.04 -8.52 2.20
N GLU A 164 -8.91 -7.84 3.33
CA GLU A 164 -8.30 -6.50 3.44
C GLU A 164 -6.91 -6.51 4.11
N ARG A 165 -6.42 -7.66 4.59
CA ARG A 165 -5.13 -7.75 5.30
C ARG A 165 -3.94 -7.26 4.50
N MET A 166 -4.00 -7.35 3.17
CA MET A 166 -2.94 -6.87 2.29
C MET A 166 -2.85 -5.34 2.18
N TYR A 167 -3.90 -4.59 2.54
CA TYR A 167 -3.95 -3.15 2.25
C TYR A 167 -2.85 -2.34 2.94
N PRO A 168 -2.51 -2.56 4.22
CA PRO A 168 -1.41 -1.83 4.86
C PRO A 168 -0.05 -2.08 4.19
N PHE A 169 0.17 -3.29 3.66
CA PHE A 169 1.40 -3.62 2.91
C PHE A 169 1.40 -2.96 1.53
N MET A 170 0.24 -2.92 0.86
CA MET A 170 0.08 -2.19 -0.38
C MET A 170 0.25 -0.68 -0.19
N ALA A 171 -0.09 -0.14 0.97
CA ALA A 171 0.17 1.27 1.30
C ALA A 171 1.68 1.56 1.27
N VAL A 172 2.52 0.68 1.81
CA VAL A 172 3.99 0.76 1.68
C VAL A 172 4.38 0.75 0.20
N ALA A 173 3.87 -0.21 -0.57
CA ALA A 173 4.16 -0.34 -1.99
C ALA A 173 3.80 0.93 -2.78
N VAL A 174 2.62 1.51 -2.54
CA VAL A 174 2.16 2.74 -3.19
C VAL A 174 3.10 3.92 -2.90
N LEU A 175 3.54 4.06 -1.64
CA LEU A 175 4.44 5.14 -1.22
C LEU A 175 5.82 5.04 -1.90
N PHE A 176 6.36 3.82 -2.02
CA PHE A 176 7.68 3.59 -2.64
C PHE A 176 7.66 3.41 -4.16
N ALA A 177 6.49 3.16 -4.76
CA ALA A 177 6.41 2.81 -6.18
C ALA A 177 6.98 3.90 -7.11
N ALA A 178 7.00 5.17 -6.70
CA ALA A 178 7.52 6.24 -7.54
C ALA A 178 9.05 6.24 -7.54
N ASP A 179 9.64 6.00 -6.38
CA ASP A 179 11.10 5.89 -6.21
C ASP A 179 11.64 4.66 -6.93
N LEU A 180 10.84 3.60 -6.97
CA LEU A 180 11.15 2.34 -7.66
C LEU A 180 10.70 2.33 -9.14
N GLN A 181 10.13 3.42 -9.66
CA GLN A 181 9.65 3.53 -11.04
C GLN A 181 8.64 2.46 -11.47
N ILE A 182 7.83 2.01 -10.53
CA ILE A 182 6.83 0.94 -10.69
C ILE A 182 5.55 1.49 -11.32
N SER A 183 4.99 0.72 -12.26
CA SER A 183 3.65 0.94 -12.82
C SER A 183 2.63 -0.11 -12.39
N THR A 184 3.05 -1.32 -12.02
CA THR A 184 2.11 -2.39 -11.62
C THR A 184 2.56 -3.04 -10.31
N ILE A 185 1.64 -3.20 -9.37
CA ILE A 185 1.87 -3.97 -8.15
C ILE A 185 1.32 -5.38 -8.36
N ILE A 186 2.16 -6.37 -8.11
CA ILE A 186 1.83 -7.79 -8.18
C ILE A 186 1.72 -8.30 -6.76
N CYS A 187 0.51 -8.71 -6.38
CA CYS A 187 0.25 -9.36 -5.09
C CYS A 187 0.07 -10.86 -5.30
N ARG A 188 0.39 -11.65 -4.28
CA ARG A 188 0.02 -13.07 -4.26
C ARG A 188 -1.51 -13.19 -4.19
N ALA A 189 -2.09 -14.11 -4.95
CA ALA A 189 -3.49 -14.47 -4.79
C ALA A 189 -3.69 -15.01 -3.38
N ASP A 190 -4.49 -14.30 -2.59
CA ASP A 190 -5.15 -14.90 -1.44
C ASP A 190 -6.54 -15.30 -1.94
N ASP A 191 -6.89 -16.58 -1.80
CA ASP A 191 -8.12 -17.16 -2.37
C ASP A 191 -9.41 -16.53 -1.78
N GLU A 192 -9.25 -15.69 -0.76
CA GLU A 192 -10.34 -15.07 0.00
C GLU A 192 -10.71 -13.63 -0.42
N VAL A 193 -10.03 -13.02 -1.41
CA VAL A 193 -10.38 -11.64 -1.84
C VAL A 193 -11.46 -11.65 -2.93
N PRO A 194 -12.66 -11.08 -2.70
CA PRO A 194 -13.71 -11.01 -3.72
C PRO A 194 -13.32 -10.16 -4.93
N ASP A 195 -13.71 -10.58 -6.14
CA ASP A 195 -13.41 -9.86 -7.39
C ASP A 195 -13.86 -8.39 -7.38
N ARG A 196 -15.01 -8.09 -6.76
CA ARG A 196 -15.51 -6.71 -6.61
C ARG A 196 -14.53 -5.83 -5.82
N GLN A 197 -13.93 -6.41 -4.78
CA GLN A 197 -12.97 -5.73 -3.93
C GLN A 197 -11.65 -5.51 -4.68
N LEU A 198 -11.19 -6.50 -5.45
CA LEU A 198 -10.04 -6.36 -6.35
C LEU A 198 -10.25 -5.29 -7.41
N ALA A 199 -11.44 -5.22 -8.00
CA ALA A 199 -11.78 -4.18 -8.97
C ALA A 199 -11.81 -2.77 -8.34
N ALA A 200 -12.39 -2.63 -7.15
CA ALA A 200 -12.39 -1.37 -6.41
C ALA A 200 -10.97 -0.92 -6.06
N LEU A 201 -10.12 -1.85 -5.62
CA LEU A 201 -8.72 -1.61 -5.33
C LEU A 201 -7.92 -1.24 -6.59
N GLY A 202 -8.13 -1.95 -7.70
CA GLY A 202 -7.54 -1.64 -9.00
C GLY A 202 -7.93 -0.23 -9.48
N ASN A 203 -9.18 0.18 -9.29
CA ASN A 203 -9.63 1.54 -9.61
C ASN A 203 -8.96 2.60 -8.72
N LEU A 204 -8.82 2.32 -7.41
CA LEU A 204 -8.14 3.21 -6.47
C LEU A 204 -6.66 3.39 -6.86
N LEU A 205 -5.95 2.30 -7.15
CA LEU A 205 -4.55 2.33 -7.57
C LEU A 205 -4.38 2.98 -8.96
N GLY A 206 -5.29 2.69 -9.89
CA GLY A 206 -5.30 3.29 -11.22
C GLY A 206 -5.51 4.81 -11.18
N SER A 207 -6.12 5.34 -10.11
CA SER A 207 -6.23 6.79 -9.92
C SER A 207 -4.86 7.48 -9.79
N VAL A 208 -3.85 6.78 -9.24
CA VAL A 208 -2.47 7.25 -9.03
C VAL A 208 -1.45 6.65 -10.02
N GLY A 209 -1.97 6.07 -11.11
CA GLY A 209 -1.14 5.50 -12.18
C GLY A 209 -0.50 4.15 -11.85
N LEU A 210 -1.11 3.38 -10.93
CA LEU A 210 -0.66 2.04 -10.57
C LEU A 210 -1.66 0.98 -11.04
N GLY A 211 -1.18 -0.03 -11.75
CA GLY A 211 -1.90 -1.27 -12.04
C GLY A 211 -1.86 -2.23 -10.85
N LEU A 212 -2.79 -3.18 -10.86
CA LEU A 212 -2.84 -4.29 -9.90
C LEU A 212 -2.95 -5.60 -10.68
N GLU A 213 -2.03 -6.50 -10.38
CA GLU A 213 -2.07 -7.87 -10.86
C GLU A 213 -2.03 -8.85 -9.69
N ILE A 214 -2.73 -9.96 -9.86
CA ILE A 214 -2.80 -11.03 -8.87
C ILE A 214 -2.10 -12.24 -9.43
N ASP A 215 -1.03 -12.64 -8.76
CA ASP A 215 -0.24 -13.81 -9.12
C ASP A 215 -0.91 -15.06 -8.54
N ARG A 216 -1.55 -15.83 -9.44
CA ARG A 216 -2.22 -17.09 -9.11
C ARG A 216 -1.28 -18.30 -9.26
N SER A 217 0.02 -18.09 -9.36
CA SER A 217 0.98 -19.20 -9.34
C SER A 217 0.86 -19.94 -8.02
N SER A 218 0.24 -21.11 -8.03
CA SER A 218 0.22 -22.03 -6.90
C SER A 218 1.66 -22.44 -6.58
N ASP A 219 2.03 -22.40 -5.29
CA ASP A 219 3.23 -23.07 -4.80
C ASP A 219 3.08 -24.57 -5.09
N SER A 220 3.59 -25.03 -6.23
CA SER A 220 3.72 -26.47 -6.54
C SER A 220 4.95 -27.08 -5.87
N SER A 221 5.29 -26.62 -4.67
CA SER A 221 6.32 -27.20 -3.80
C SER A 221 5.68 -27.92 -2.62
N ALA A 222 4.63 -28.71 -2.89
CA ALA A 222 4.26 -29.82 -2.01
C ALA A 222 5.42 -30.83 -2.01
N ILE A 223 6.26 -30.72 -0.99
CA ILE A 223 7.29 -31.67 -0.61
C ILE A 223 6.69 -33.08 -0.67
N SER A 224 7.14 -33.86 -1.65
CA SER A 224 6.86 -35.30 -1.71
C SER A 224 7.53 -35.95 -0.49
N PRO A 225 6.80 -36.64 0.41
CA PRO A 225 7.44 -37.41 1.45
C PRO A 225 8.01 -38.67 0.77
N ARG A 226 9.31 -38.66 0.51
CA ARG A 226 10.05 -39.92 0.36
C ARG A 226 10.31 -40.43 1.78
N GLY A 227 9.48 -41.37 2.21
CA GLY A 227 9.66 -42.24 3.36
C GLY A 227 8.94 -43.54 3.09
#